data_AF-A0A529NQG9-F1
#
_entry.id   AF-A0A529NQG9-F1
#
_cell.length_a   1.000
_cell.length_b   1.000
_cell.length_c   1.000
_cell.angle_alpha   90.00
_cell.angle_beta   90.00
_cell.angle_gamma   90.00
#
_symmetry.space_group_name_H-M   'P 1'
#
loop_
_entity.id
_entity.type
_entity.pdbx_description
1 polymer ?
#
loop_
_entity_poly.entity_id
_entity_poly.type
_entity_poly.pdbx_seq_one_letter_code
_entity_poly.pdbx_strand_id
1 'polypeptide(L)'
;MHQPEKPSPERIRRAREDSPKIRGRDLAARLGISEAELVAAHCGFGTVRIEPRVNDVLTGLGAVGEVMALTRNDSAVHEKIGIYDRVFTGKHHAIVLGNDIDLRIFLKVWAHGFAVETCDGGE
;
A
#
# COMPACT_ATOMS: atom_id res chain seq x y z
N MET A 1 -11.08 1.23 29.02
CA MET A 1 -10.27 0.60 27.95
C MET A 1 -8.93 1.32 27.93
N HIS A 2 -7.85 0.66 28.33
CA HIS A 2 -6.51 1.26 28.29
C HIS A 2 -6.01 1.11 26.85
N GLN A 3 -6.06 2.18 26.06
CA GLN A 3 -5.46 2.16 24.74
C GLN A 3 -3.95 2.24 24.97
N PRO A 4 -3.15 1.22 24.60
CA PRO A 4 -1.71 1.31 24.74
C PRO A 4 -1.23 2.56 24.00
N GLU A 5 -0.36 3.32 24.65
CA GLU A 5 0.20 4.55 24.10
C GLU A 5 0.92 4.20 22.78
N LYS A 6 0.47 4.83 21.69
CA LYS A 6 1.02 4.54 20.36
C LYS A 6 2.50 4.91 20.31
N PRO A 7 3.37 4.08 19.71
CA PRO A 7 4.78 4.41 19.58
C PRO A 7 4.96 5.70 18.77
N SER A 8 5.97 6.50 19.11
CA SER A 8 6.31 7.70 18.35
C SER A 8 6.79 7.34 16.94
N PRO A 9 6.67 8.23 15.94
CA PRO A 9 7.18 7.99 14.59
C PRO A 9 8.66 7.59 14.55
N GLU A 10 9.49 8.20 15.41
CA GLU A 10 10.91 7.85 15.56
C GLU A 10 11.11 6.40 16.02
N ARG A 11 10.34 5.95 17.03
CA ARG A 11 10.39 4.56 17.50
C ARG A 11 9.94 3.57 16.42
N ILE A 12 8.94 3.94 15.62
CA ILE A 12 8.46 3.13 14.51
C ILE A 12 9.53 2.96 13.44
N ARG A 13 10.18 4.06 13.01
CA ARG A 13 11.27 4.01 12.03
C ARG A 13 12.45 3.18 12.53
N ARG A 14 12.86 3.37 13.79
CA ARG A 14 13.93 2.57 14.41
C ARG A 14 13.61 1.07 14.40
N ALA A 15 12.37 0.69 14.73
CA ALA A 15 11.95 -0.70 14.68
C ALA A 15 12.03 -1.31 13.26
N ARG A 16 11.86 -0.50 12.20
CA ARG A 16 12.05 -0.94 10.81
C ARG A 16 13.53 -1.12 10.48
N GLU A 17 14.38 -0.21 10.93
CA GLU A 17 15.85 -0.30 10.78
C GLU A 17 16.44 -1.51 11.52
N ASP A 18 15.94 -1.80 12.73
CA ASP A 18 16.37 -2.94 13.55
C ASP A 18 15.88 -4.30 12.98
N SER A 19 14.89 -4.28 12.08
CA SER A 19 14.25 -5.48 11.53
C SER A 19 14.00 -5.38 10.02
N PRO A 20 15.04 -5.18 9.19
CA PRO A 20 14.88 -4.83 7.77
C PRO A 20 14.28 -5.97 6.94
N LYS A 21 14.43 -7.23 7.39
CA LYS A 21 13.93 -8.43 6.70
C LYS A 21 12.46 -8.76 7.02
N ILE A 22 11.85 -8.10 7.99
CA ILE A 22 10.46 -8.39 8.39
C ILE A 22 9.52 -7.62 7.45
N ARG A 23 8.47 -8.30 6.95
CA ARG A 23 7.44 -7.65 6.13
C ARG A 23 6.75 -6.55 6.93
N GLY A 24 6.45 -5.42 6.29
CA GLY A 24 5.85 -4.24 6.93
C GLY A 24 4.61 -4.57 7.77
N ARG A 25 3.68 -5.33 7.21
CA ARG A 25 2.50 -5.84 7.93
C ARG A 25 2.82 -6.58 9.25
N ASP A 26 3.80 -7.49 9.22
CA ASP A 26 4.15 -8.30 10.40
C ASP A 26 4.84 -7.45 11.47
N LEU A 27 5.66 -6.49 11.03
CA LEU A 27 6.27 -5.50 11.93
C LEU A 27 5.20 -4.61 12.58
N ALA A 28 4.22 -4.12 11.82
CA ALA A 28 3.12 -3.32 12.34
C ALA A 28 2.31 -4.09 13.40
N ALA A 29 2.01 -5.37 13.14
CA ALA A 29 1.35 -6.25 14.11
C ALA A 29 2.17 -6.42 15.40
N ARG A 30 3.50 -6.61 15.32
CA ARG A 30 4.39 -6.68 16.49
C ARG A 30 4.41 -5.40 17.32
N LEU A 31 4.27 -4.25 16.67
CA LEU A 31 4.22 -2.93 17.31
C LEU A 31 2.82 -2.56 17.82
N GLY A 32 1.79 -3.36 17.53
CA GLY A 32 0.41 -3.07 17.91
C GLY A 32 -0.21 -1.88 17.17
N ILE A 33 0.27 -1.59 15.96
CA ILE A 33 -0.22 -0.49 15.11
C ILE A 33 -0.73 -1.03 13.76
N SER A 34 -1.46 -0.19 13.01
CA SER A 34 -1.83 -0.50 11.64
C SER A 34 -0.63 -0.39 10.69
N GLU A 35 -0.68 -1.12 9.57
CA GLU A 35 0.34 -1.00 8.51
C GLU A 35 0.38 0.42 7.91
N ALA A 36 -0.77 1.10 7.83
CA ALA A 36 -0.84 2.49 7.38
C ALA A 36 -0.11 3.45 8.34
N GLU A 37 -0.17 3.22 9.65
CA GLU A 37 0.61 4.00 10.64
C GLU A 37 2.11 3.75 10.51
N LEU A 38 2.52 2.50 10.23
CA LEU A 38 3.91 2.17 9.94
C LEU A 38 4.44 2.96 8.73
N VAL A 39 3.68 2.97 7.63
CA VAL A 39 4.04 3.71 6.41
C VAL A 39 4.02 5.22 6.66
N ALA A 40 3.00 5.73 7.36
CA ALA A 40 2.89 7.15 7.67
C ALA A 40 4.07 7.68 8.51
N ALA A 41 4.65 6.86 9.38
CA ALA A 41 5.84 7.24 10.16
C ALA A 41 7.09 7.52 9.30
N HIS A 42 7.09 7.06 8.04
CA HIS A 42 8.17 7.28 7.08
C HIS A 42 7.91 8.46 6.13
N CYS A 43 6.80 9.21 6.29
CA CYS A 43 6.57 10.42 5.51
C CYS A 43 7.72 11.42 5.69
N GLY A 44 8.33 11.85 4.58
CA GLY A 44 9.54 12.69 4.57
C GLY A 44 10.86 11.91 4.60
N PHE A 45 10.81 10.58 4.71
CA PHE A 45 11.95 9.65 4.70
C PHE A 45 11.71 8.56 3.63
N GLY A 46 11.63 8.96 2.35
CA GLY A 46 11.35 8.05 1.24
C GLY A 46 9.86 7.69 1.06
N THR A 47 8.97 8.19 1.92
CA THR A 47 7.51 8.09 1.72
C THR A 47 6.90 9.47 1.53
N VAL A 48 5.98 9.57 0.57
CA VAL A 48 5.15 10.76 0.32
C VAL A 48 3.69 10.37 0.48
N ARG A 49 2.96 11.12 1.31
CA ARG A 49 1.50 10.95 1.40
C ARG A 49 0.85 11.51 0.14
N ILE A 50 -0.02 10.72 -0.48
CA ILE A 50 -0.82 11.13 -1.63
C ILE A 50 -2.29 11.14 -1.26
N GLU A 51 -3.08 11.94 -1.97
CA GLU A 51 -4.53 11.89 -1.81
C GLU A 51 -5.05 10.53 -2.28
N PRO A 52 -6.00 9.90 -1.56
CA PRO A 52 -6.58 8.61 -1.94
C PRO A 52 -7.59 8.76 -3.09
N ARG A 53 -7.19 9.45 -4.16
CA ARG A 53 -7.97 9.64 -5.39
C ARG A 53 -7.85 8.39 -6.26
N VAL A 54 -8.42 7.29 -5.78
CA VAL A 54 -8.22 5.94 -6.35
C VAL A 54 -8.58 5.88 -7.84
N ASN A 55 -9.66 6.55 -8.26
CA ASN A 55 -10.04 6.60 -9.68
C ASN A 55 -8.91 7.19 -10.55
N ASP A 56 -8.32 8.31 -10.11
CA ASP A 56 -7.27 8.98 -10.86
C ASP A 56 -5.98 8.16 -10.88
N VAL A 57 -5.66 7.50 -9.77
CA VAL A 57 -4.52 6.56 -9.69
C VAL A 57 -4.72 5.42 -10.68
N LEU A 58 -5.87 4.75 -10.66
CA LEU A 58 -6.14 3.61 -11.54
C LEU A 58 -6.09 4.01 -13.01
N THR A 59 -6.69 5.14 -13.39
CA THR A 59 -6.67 5.63 -14.76
C THR A 59 -5.26 6.07 -15.19
N GLY A 60 -4.44 6.61 -14.27
CA GLY A 60 -3.07 7.01 -14.54
C GLY A 60 -2.07 5.85 -14.65
N LEU A 61 -2.31 4.73 -13.93
CA LEU A 61 -1.38 3.60 -13.86
C LEU A 61 -1.12 2.93 -15.23
N GLY A 62 -2.04 3.03 -16.19
CA GLY A 62 -1.80 2.52 -17.54
C GLY A 62 -0.59 3.15 -18.24
N ALA A 63 -0.27 4.42 -17.93
CA ALA A 63 0.88 5.12 -18.49
C ALA A 63 2.23 4.69 -17.88
N VAL A 64 2.21 4.03 -16.72
CA VAL A 64 3.42 3.52 -16.05
C VAL A 64 3.92 2.23 -16.70
N GLY A 65 3.07 1.54 -17.47
CA GLY A 65 3.42 0.30 -18.18
C GLY A 65 3.25 -0.93 -17.30
N GLU A 66 4.15 -1.90 -17.44
CA GLU A 66 4.11 -3.15 -16.70
C GLU A 66 4.51 -2.92 -15.24
N VAL A 67 3.65 -3.39 -14.34
CA VAL A 67 3.82 -3.28 -12.89
C VAL A 67 3.44 -4.58 -12.20
N MET A 68 3.87 -4.75 -10.96
CA MET A 68 3.37 -5.82 -10.08
C MET A 68 2.26 -5.27 -9.18
N ALA A 69 1.03 -5.75 -9.37
CA ALA A 69 -0.08 -5.51 -8.47
C ALA A 69 -0.13 -6.59 -7.38
N LEU A 70 -0.15 -6.18 -6.11
CA LEU A 70 -0.25 -7.08 -4.95
C LEU A 70 -1.52 -6.77 -4.17
N THR A 71 -2.38 -7.77 -4.00
CA THR A 71 -3.56 -7.71 -3.12
C THR A 71 -3.53 -8.90 -2.17
N ARG A 72 -3.89 -8.69 -0.90
CA ARG A 72 -3.81 -9.75 0.11
C ARG A 72 -4.88 -9.63 1.17
N ASN A 73 -5.09 -10.73 1.89
CA ASN A 73 -5.79 -10.79 3.16
C ASN A 73 -4.91 -11.54 4.19
N ASP A 74 -5.49 -11.99 5.29
CA ASP A 74 -4.77 -12.70 6.37
C ASP A 74 -4.22 -14.05 5.93
N SER A 75 -4.89 -14.70 4.97
CA SER A 75 -4.63 -16.09 4.58
C SER A 75 -3.98 -16.24 3.20
N ALA A 76 -4.09 -15.23 2.33
CA ALA A 76 -3.63 -15.31 0.95
C ALA A 76 -2.94 -14.02 0.51
N VAL A 77 -1.92 -14.19 -0.33
CA VAL A 77 -1.24 -13.12 -1.08
C VAL A 77 -1.42 -13.41 -2.56
N HIS A 78 -1.91 -12.42 -3.31
CA HIS A 78 -2.14 -12.52 -4.73
C HIS A 78 -1.33 -11.44 -5.45
N GLU A 79 -0.34 -11.89 -6.22
CA GLU A 79 0.58 -11.05 -6.99
C GLU A 79 0.34 -11.27 -8.48
N LYS A 80 0.23 -10.19 -9.25
CA LYS A 80 0.03 -10.22 -10.69
C LYS A 80 0.93 -9.18 -11.35
N ILE A 81 1.72 -9.62 -12.31
CA ILE A 81 2.51 -8.75 -13.18
C ILE A 81 1.68 -8.43 -14.42
N GLY A 82 1.59 -7.15 -14.78
CA GLY A 82 0.89 -6.72 -16.00
C GLY A 82 0.63 -5.23 -16.05
N ILE A 83 -0.17 -4.81 -17.03
CA ILE A 83 -0.54 -3.41 -17.25
C ILE A 83 -1.95 -3.16 -16.72
N TYR A 84 -2.16 -2.01 -16.08
CA TYR A 84 -3.50 -1.52 -15.75
C TYR A 84 -4.21 -1.03 -17.02
N ASP A 85 -4.87 -1.97 -17.72
CA ASP A 85 -5.64 -1.72 -18.94
C ASP A 85 -7.16 -1.82 -18.68
N ARG A 86 -7.97 -1.17 -19.53
CA ARG A 86 -9.44 -1.21 -19.49
C ARG A 86 -10.01 -0.91 -18.09
N VAL A 87 -9.66 0.26 -17.59
CA VAL A 87 -10.14 0.79 -16.30
C VAL A 87 -11.48 1.49 -16.48
N PHE A 88 -12.49 1.06 -15.73
CA PHE A 88 -13.79 1.72 -15.66
C PHE A 88 -14.04 2.21 -14.24
N THR A 89 -14.21 3.52 -14.07
CA THR A 89 -14.40 4.16 -12.77
C THR A 89 -15.84 4.63 -12.60
N GLY A 90 -16.40 4.43 -11.41
CA GLY A 90 -17.68 4.98 -11.00
C GLY A 90 -17.59 5.76 -9.69
N LYS A 91 -18.76 6.16 -9.15
CA LYS A 91 -18.84 6.90 -7.88
C LYS A 91 -18.50 6.05 -6.65
N HIS A 92 -18.85 4.76 -6.68
CA HIS A 92 -18.72 3.87 -5.52
C HIS A 92 -17.80 2.68 -5.76
N HIS A 93 -17.60 2.31 -7.03
CA HIS A 93 -16.78 1.18 -7.43
C HIS A 93 -15.96 1.53 -8.67
N ALA A 94 -14.85 0.84 -8.83
CA ALA A 94 -14.05 0.81 -10.04
C ALA A 94 -13.74 -0.64 -10.41
N ILE A 95 -13.50 -0.89 -11.68
CA ILE A 95 -13.21 -2.21 -12.22
C ILE A 95 -12.07 -2.08 -13.23
N VAL A 96 -11.11 -3.00 -13.16
CA VAL A 96 -10.00 -3.13 -14.12
C VAL A 96 -10.19 -4.47 -14.79
N LEU A 97 -10.28 -4.50 -16.12
CA LEU A 97 -10.53 -5.71 -16.91
C LEU A 97 -9.36 -6.05 -17.82
N GLY A 98 -8.13 -5.99 -17.31
CA GLY A 98 -6.92 -6.36 -18.05
C GLY A 98 -6.77 -7.87 -18.23
N ASN A 99 -5.91 -8.29 -19.17
CA ASN A 99 -5.60 -9.72 -19.37
C ASN A 99 -4.87 -10.31 -18.15
N ASP A 100 -3.97 -9.52 -17.57
CA ASP A 100 -3.17 -9.93 -16.42
C ASP A 100 -3.70 -9.35 -15.10
N ILE A 101 -4.11 -8.08 -15.11
CA ILE A 101 -4.65 -7.39 -13.93
C ILE A 101 -6.17 -7.27 -14.06
N ASP A 102 -6.88 -8.08 -13.29
CA ASP A 102 -8.35 -8.06 -13.20
C ASP A 102 -8.76 -7.75 -11.74
N LEU A 103 -9.42 -6.60 -11.53
CA LEU A 103 -9.73 -6.08 -10.19
C LEU A 103 -11.18 -5.65 -10.04
N ARG A 104 -11.73 -5.87 -8.85
CA ARG A 104 -13.00 -5.28 -8.37
C ARG A 104 -12.69 -4.39 -7.17
N ILE A 105 -12.98 -3.09 -7.27
CA ILE A 105 -12.52 -2.10 -6.30
C ILE A 105 -13.72 -1.36 -5.72
N PHE A 106 -13.84 -1.37 -4.38
CA PHE A 106 -14.88 -0.66 -3.64
C PHE A 106 -14.30 0.60 -3.01
N LEU A 107 -14.59 1.76 -3.59
CA LEU A 107 -13.86 3.01 -3.29
C LEU A 107 -14.05 3.50 -1.84
N LYS A 108 -15.18 3.16 -1.20
CA LYS A 108 -15.53 3.66 0.15
C LYS A 108 -14.52 3.30 1.24
N VAL A 109 -13.79 2.20 1.09
CA VAL A 109 -12.84 1.72 2.12
C VAL A 109 -11.39 2.18 1.88
N TRP A 110 -11.13 2.89 0.79
CA TRP A 110 -9.80 3.42 0.49
C TRP A 110 -9.58 4.77 1.18
N ALA A 111 -9.01 4.74 2.38
CA ALA A 111 -8.89 5.92 3.24
C ALA A 111 -7.55 6.69 3.07
N HIS A 112 -6.48 6.02 2.68
CA HIS A 112 -5.13 6.57 2.64
C HIS A 112 -4.37 6.09 1.40
N GLY A 113 -3.47 6.93 0.89
CA GLY A 113 -2.55 6.60 -0.19
C GLY A 113 -1.15 7.08 0.15
N PHE A 114 -0.15 6.29 -0.22
CA PHE A 114 1.27 6.62 -0.04
C PHE A 114 2.03 6.20 -1.30
N ALA A 115 2.94 7.06 -1.75
CA ALA A 115 4.01 6.68 -2.67
C ALA A 115 5.24 6.38 -1.81
N VAL A 116 5.78 5.17 -1.93
CA VAL A 116 6.89 4.68 -1.10
C VAL A 116 8.03 4.31 -2.03
N GLU A 117 9.18 4.91 -1.80
CA GLU A 117 10.44 4.52 -2.40
C GLU A 117 11.17 3.61 -1.42
N THR A 118 11.26 2.33 -1.77
CA THR A 118 12.10 1.37 -1.05
C THR A 118 13.42 1.26 -1.79
N CYS A 119 14.53 1.48 -1.08
CA CYS A 119 15.82 0.97 -1.53
C CYS A 119 15.82 -0.55 -1.26
N ASP A 120 15.00 -1.29 -1.99
CA ASP A 120 15.12 -2.74 -1.98
C ASP A 120 16.49 -3.03 -2.59
N GLY A 121 17.40 -3.54 -1.77
CA GLY A 121 18.73 -3.99 -2.18
C GLY A 121 18.57 -5.15 -3.15
N GLY A 122 18.32 -4.82 -4.41
CA GLY A 122 18.46 -5.73 -5.54
C GLY A 122 19.94 -5.92 -5.80
N GLU A 123 20.45 -7.06 -5.38
CA GLU A 123 21.33 -7.82 -6.28
C GLU A 123 20.49 -8.36 -7.45
#